data_AF-A0A317Z2P6-F1
#
_entry.id   AF-A0A317Z2P6-F1
#
_cell.length_a   1.000
_cell.length_b   1.000
_cell.length_c   1.000
_cell.angle_alpha   90.00
_cell.angle_beta   90.00
_cell.angle_gamma   90.00
#
_symmetry.space_group_name_H-M   'P 1'
#
loop_
_entity.id
_entity.type
_entity.pdbx_description
1 polymer ?
#
loop_
_entity_poly.entity_id
_entity_poly.type
_entity_poly.pdbx_seq_one_letter_code
_entity_poly.pdbx_strand_id
1 'polypeptide(L)' 'YISKHEKDDRTTTTVRELTGDARIDEIARMISGATVTELTRENAKEMIEQNQKHKG' A
#
# COMPACT_ATOMS: atom_id res chain seq x y z
N TYR A 1 2.65 -1.11 5.75
CA TYR A 1 1.94 -2.39 5.65
C TYR A 1 1.54 -2.85 7.03
N ILE A 2 0.28 -3.23 7.19
CA ILE A 2 -0.23 -3.78 8.44
C ILE A 2 -0.85 -5.13 8.10
N SER A 3 -0.45 -6.17 8.83
CA SER A 3 -1.07 -7.49 8.74
C SER A 3 -1.43 -8.01 10.12
N LYS A 4 -2.48 -8.82 10.18
CA LYS A 4 -2.89 -9.55 11.38
C LYS A 4 -2.71 -11.03 11.13
N HIS A 5 -2.19 -11.72 12.13
CA HIS A 5 -2.06 -13.17 12.12
C HIS A 5 -2.62 -13.71 13.43
N GLU A 6 -3.38 -14.79 13.35
CA GLU A 6 -3.94 -15.49 14.50
C GLU A 6 -3.16 -16.78 14.71
N LYS A 7 -2.66 -17.00 15.93
CA LYS A 7 -1.98 -18.23 16.32
C LYS A 7 -2.27 -18.50 17.79
N ASP A 8 -2.62 -19.74 18.13
CA ASP A 8 -2.90 -20.19 19.50
C ASP A 8 -3.92 -19.27 20.21
N ASP A 9 -5.04 -18.96 19.56
CA ASP A 9 -6.09 -18.02 20.01
C ASP A 9 -5.59 -16.58 20.31
N ARG A 10 -4.38 -16.22 19.86
CA ARG A 10 -3.82 -14.88 19.98
C ARG A 10 -3.69 -14.21 18.63
N THR A 11 -4.36 -13.06 18.50
CA THR A 11 -4.16 -12.16 17.37
C THR A 11 -2.90 -11.31 17.58
N THR A 12 -1.95 -11.43 16.66
CA THR A 12 -0.76 -10.57 16.59
C THR A 12 -0.88 -9.64 15.39
N THR A 13 -0.68 -8.33 15.63
CA THR A 13 -0.61 -7.33 14.56
C THR A 13 0.84 -6.98 14.27
N THR A 14 1.25 -7.06 13.01
CA THR A 14 2.58 -6.67 12.55
C THR A 14 2.49 -5.40 11.73
N VAL A 15 3.36 -4.43 12.02
CA VAL A 15 3.51 -3.20 11.25
C VAL A 15 4.89 -3.22 10.60
N ARG A 16 4.92 -3.01 9.28
CA ARG A 16 6.15 -2.93 8.49
C ARG A 16 6.12 -1.68 7.61
N GLU A 17 7.21 -0.95 7.57
CA GLU A 17 7.38 0.16 6.65
C GLU A 17 7.37 -0.33 5.19
N LEU A 18 6.78 0.45 4.29
CA LEU A 18 6.75 0.17 2.86
C LEU A 18 7.51 1.25 2.09
N THR A 19 8.41 0.83 1.23
CA THR A 19 9.24 1.70 0.39
C THR A 19 9.16 1.25 -1.07
N GLY A 20 9.48 2.17 -1.99
CA GLY A 20 9.48 1.91 -3.44
C GLY A 20 8.17 1.31 -3.95
N ASP A 21 8.28 0.26 -4.75
CA ASP A 21 7.15 -0.41 -5.41
C ASP A 21 6.14 -0.98 -4.43
N ALA A 22 6.60 -1.49 -3.29
CA ALA A 22 5.70 -2.06 -2.28
C ALA A 22 4.77 -1.01 -1.68
N ARG A 23 5.18 0.27 -1.68
CA ARG A 23 4.31 1.40 -1.30
C ARG A 23 3.29 1.72 -2.39
N ILE A 24 3.70 1.67 -3.66
CA ILE A 24 2.80 1.88 -4.81
C ILE A 24 1.70 0.81 -4.80
N ASP A 25 2.08 -0.45 -4.62
CA ASP A 25 1.15 -1.58 -4.64
C ASP A 25 0.13 -1.54 -3.51
N GLU A 26 0.55 -1.12 -2.31
CA GLU A 26 -0.37 -0.97 -1.18
C GLU A 26 -1.34 0.19 -1.40
N ILE A 27 -0.90 1.30 -1.99
CA ILE A 27 -1.78 2.42 -2.34
C ILE A 27 -2.75 2.01 -3.45
N ALA A 28 -2.28 1.30 -4.48
CA ALA A 28 -3.13 0.76 -5.54
C ALA A 28 -4.19 -0.17 -4.98
N ARG A 29 -3.82 -1.05 -4.03
CA ARG A 29 -4.74 -1.92 -3.28
C ARG A 29 -5.74 -1.12 -2.46
N MET A 30 -5.33 -0.04 -1.80
CA MET A 30 -6.23 0.82 -1.02
C MET A 30 -7.24 1.56 -1.91
N ILE A 31 -6.84 2.01 -3.10
CA ILE A 31 -7.70 2.74 -4.04
C ILE A 31 -8.69 1.79 -4.74
N SER A 32 -8.21 0.62 -5.16
CA SER A 32 -8.99 -0.35 -5.95
C SER A 32 -9.77 -1.36 -5.11
N GLY A 33 -9.43 -1.50 -3.83
CA GLY A 33 -10.03 -2.47 -2.92
C GLY A 33 -9.65 -3.90 -3.27
N ALA A 34 -10.58 -4.64 -3.86
CA ALA A 34 -10.46 -6.08 -4.09
C ALA A 34 -9.62 -6.46 -5.33
N THR A 35 -9.53 -5.57 -6.32
CA THR A 35 -8.90 -5.88 -7.61
C THR A 35 -7.90 -4.82 -8.02
N VAL A 36 -6.62 -5.12 -7.83
CA VAL A 36 -5.52 -4.29 -8.37
C VAL A 36 -5.37 -4.59 -9.87
N THR A 37 -5.39 -3.54 -10.68
CA THR A 37 -5.07 -3.57 -12.11
C THR A 37 -3.86 -2.68 -12.40
N GLU A 38 -3.25 -2.86 -13.58
CA GLU A 38 -2.15 -1.98 -14.02
C GLU A 38 -2.55 -0.50 -13.99
N LEU A 39 -3.77 -0.16 -14.42
CA LEU A 39 -4.28 1.22 -14.36
C LEU A 39 -4.33 1.75 -12.91
N THR A 40 -4.76 0.94 -11.95
CA THR A 40 -4.79 1.36 -10.54
C THR A 40 -3.40 1.52 -9.95
N ARG A 41 -2.43 0.75 -10.46
CA ARG A 41 -1.02 0.87 -10.08
C ARG A 41 -0.39 2.14 -10.65
N GLU A 42 -0.67 2.47 -11.91
CA GLU A 42 -0.25 3.71 -12.54
C GLU A 42 -0.82 4.93 -11.81
N ASN A 43 -2.12 4.93 -11.52
CA ASN A 43 -2.76 6.00 -10.75
C ASN A 43 -2.11 6.18 -9.36
N ALA A 44 -1.82 5.08 -8.64
CA ALA A 44 -1.15 5.13 -7.35
C ALA A 44 0.27 5.72 -7.45
N LYS A 45 1.01 5.38 -8.50
CA LYS A 45 2.33 5.92 -8.79
C LYS A 45 2.25 7.43 -9.03
N GLU A 46 1.34 7.88 -9.87
CA GLU A 46 1.14 9.32 -10.14
C GLU A 46 0.81 10.09 -8.86
N MET A 47 -0.05 9.57 -8.00
CA MET A 47 -0.38 10.19 -6.72
C MET A 47 0.84 10.37 -5.81
N ILE A 48 1.73 9.37 -5.75
CA ILE A 48 2.97 9.44 -4.97
C ILE A 48 3.91 10.50 -5.56
N GLU A 49 4.10 10.50 -6.87
CA GLU A 49 4.97 11.44 -7.57
C GLU A 49 4.48 12.88 -7.44
N GLN A 50 3.18 13.11 -7.57
CA GLN A 50 2.57 14.43 -7.34
C GLN A 50 2.84 14.92 -5.92
N ASN A 51 2.69 14.06 -4.91
CA ASN A 51 2.97 14.43 -3.52
C ASN A 51 4.46 14.76 -3.29
N GLN A 52 5.37 14.03 -3.94
CA GLN A 52 6.81 14.31 -3.87
C GLN A 52 7.15 15.65 -4.52
N LYS A 53 6.53 15.99 -5.67
CA LYS A 53 6.71 17.29 -6.34
C LYS A 53 6.19 18.47 -5.53
N HIS A 54 5.11 18.30 -4.76
CA HIS A 54 4.56 19.35 -3.90
C HIS A 54 5.33 19.55 -2.59
N LYS A 55 6.26 18.64 -2.25
CA LYS A 55 7.14 18.77 -1.07
C LYS A 55 8.51 19.39 -1.40
N GLY A 56 8.74 19.75 -2.67
CA GLY A 56 9.94 20.44 -3.14
C GLY A 56 9.76 21.94 -3.18
#